data_AF-A0A1Y4LYQ0-F1
#
_entry.id   AF-A0A1Y4LYQ0-F1
#
_cell.length_a   1.000
_cell.length_b   1.000
_cell.length_c   1.000
_cell.angle_alpha   90.00
_cell.angle_beta   90.00
_cell.angle_gamma   90.00
#
_symmetry.space_group_name_H-M   'P 1'
#
loop_
_entity.id
_entity.type
_entity.pdbx_description
1 polymer ?
#
loop_
_entity_poly.entity_id
_entity_poly.type
_entity_poly.pdbx_seq_one_letter_code
_entity_poly.pdbx_strand_id
1 'polypeptide(L)'
;MDNKIFAKNLFSQEEVEVYPADRYTVQIMNHDYWFERDGHVCLLAKTFIKPDRYNSYGMYQVGNQIYDATWTNGYEELRSMYNEQPRLF
;
A
#
# COMPACT_ATOMS: atom_id res chain seq x y z
N MET A 1 -20.32 9.83 -7.43
CA MET A 1 -19.96 8.40 -7.51
C MET A 1 -18.54 8.32 -7.01
N ASP A 2 -18.32 7.74 -5.83
CA ASP A 2 -16.97 7.49 -5.34
C ASP A 2 -16.36 6.40 -6.22
N ASN A 3 -15.37 6.77 -7.03
CA ASN A 3 -14.66 5.83 -7.88
C ASN A 3 -13.74 5.00 -6.97
N LYS A 4 -14.25 3.83 -6.54
CA LYS A 4 -13.45 2.85 -5.80
C LYS A 4 -12.27 2.39 -6.64
N ILE A 5 -11.10 2.27 -6.01
CA ILE A 5 -9.87 1.78 -6.63
C ILE A 5 -9.60 0.40 -6.05
N PHE A 6 -9.28 -0.55 -6.93
CA PHE A 6 -8.97 -1.93 -6.53
C PHE A 6 -7.57 -2.31 -6.96
N ALA A 7 -6.89 -3.06 -6.09
CA ALA A 7 -5.65 -3.74 -6.37
C ALA A 7 -5.89 -5.24 -6.46
N LYS A 8 -5.32 -5.90 -7.46
CA LYS A 8 -5.41 -7.34 -7.64
C LYS A 8 -4.08 -8.00 -7.27
N ASN A 9 -4.11 -8.92 -6.30
CA ASN A 9 -2.91 -9.70 -5.97
C ASN A 9 -2.56 -10.63 -7.13
N LEU A 10 -1.30 -10.59 -7.59
CA LEU A 10 -0.88 -11.34 -8.77
C LEU A 10 -0.76 -12.85 -8.53
N PHE A 11 -0.65 -13.30 -7.27
CA PHE A 11 -0.62 -14.71 -6.91
C PHE A 11 -2.03 -15.26 -6.64
N SER A 12 -2.76 -14.69 -5.69
CA SER A 12 -4.08 -15.20 -5.27
C SER A 12 -5.21 -14.78 -6.21
N GLN A 13 -4.99 -13.78 -7.07
CA GLN A 13 -6.01 -13.14 -7.91
C GLN A 13 -7.12 -12.41 -7.12
N GLU A 14 -6.99 -12.31 -5.80
CA GLU A 14 -7.89 -11.57 -4.92
C GLU A 14 -7.84 -10.07 -5.22
N GLU A 15 -9.01 -9.44 -5.26
CA GLU A 15 -9.14 -7.99 -5.38
C GLU A 15 -9.37 -7.37 -4.00
N VAL A 16 -8.60 -6.33 -3.69
CA VAL A 16 -8.70 -5.56 -2.45
C VAL A 16 -8.94 -4.09 -2.78
N GLU A 17 -9.85 -3.46 -2.05
CA GLU A 17 -10.07 -2.02 -2.15
C GLU A 17 -8.85 -1.27 -1.59
N VAL A 18 -8.35 -0.30 -2.33
CA VAL A 18 -7.17 0.49 -1.95
C VAL A 18 -7.48 1.98 -1.94
N TYR A 19 -6.73 2.71 -1.12
CA TYR A 19 -6.83 4.14 -0.96
C TYR A 19 -5.55 4.80 -1.48
N PRO A 20 -5.63 5.99 -2.10
CA PRO A 20 -4.45 6.78 -2.39
C PRO A 20 -3.62 7.04 -1.14
N ALA A 21 -2.30 7.11 -1.31
CA ALA A 21 -1.37 7.51 -0.27
C ALA A 21 -1.79 8.85 0.37
N ASP A 22 -1.80 8.88 1.71
CA ASP A 22 -2.07 10.07 2.50
C ASP A 22 -0.81 10.54 3.23
N ARG A 23 -0.94 11.62 4.01
CA ARG A 23 0.20 12.23 4.71
C ARG A 23 0.90 11.33 5.74
N TYR A 24 0.25 10.27 6.24
CA TYR A 24 0.81 9.39 7.26
C TYR A 24 1.52 8.22 6.62
N THR A 25 0.92 7.69 5.56
CA THR A 25 1.50 6.62 4.78
C THR A 25 2.68 7.18 3.99
N VAL A 26 2.58 8.31 3.28
CA VAL A 26 3.64 8.85 2.37
C VAL A 26 4.99 9.10 3.02
N GLN A 27 5.04 9.20 4.35
CA GLN A 27 6.29 9.32 5.11
C GLN A 27 7.07 7.99 5.17
N ILE A 28 6.41 6.87 4.87
CA ILE A 28 6.89 5.51 4.92
C ILE A 28 7.14 5.03 3.49
N MET A 29 8.24 5.51 2.92
CA MET A 29 8.64 5.24 1.53
C MET A 29 7.70 5.83 0.47
N ASN A 30 8.23 6.04 -0.75
CA ASN A 30 7.45 6.59 -1.86
C ASN A 30 6.47 5.53 -2.40
N HIS A 31 5.22 5.58 -1.96
CA HIS A 31 4.14 4.71 -2.41
C HIS A 31 2.94 5.51 -2.95
N ASP A 32 2.10 4.85 -3.73
CA ASP A 32 0.95 5.50 -4.37
C ASP A 32 -0.39 5.12 -3.71
N TYR A 33 -0.46 3.91 -3.15
CA TYR A 33 -1.68 3.40 -2.55
C TYR A 33 -1.38 2.67 -1.25
N TRP A 34 -2.42 2.51 -0.43
CA TRP A 34 -2.40 1.66 0.75
C TRP A 34 -3.75 0.97 0.97
N PHE A 35 -3.74 -0.10 1.75
CA PHE A 35 -4.95 -0.73 2.30
C PHE A 35 -4.65 -1.33 3.66
N GLU A 36 -5.68 -1.66 4.42
CA GLU A 36 -5.54 -2.35 5.71
C GLU A 36 -6.04 -3.80 5.58
N ARG A 37 -5.27 -4.72 6.13
CA ARG A 37 -5.65 -6.14 6.25
C ARG A 37 -5.06 -6.69 7.54
N ASP A 38 -5.88 -7.44 8.28
CA ASP A 38 -5.47 -8.12 9.51
C ASP A 38 -4.76 -7.18 10.52
N GLY A 39 -5.24 -5.93 10.64
CA GLY A 39 -4.69 -4.91 11.54
C GLY A 39 -3.36 -4.29 11.10
N HIS A 40 -2.92 -4.55 9.86
CA HIS A 40 -1.68 -4.03 9.30
C HIS A 40 -1.96 -3.20 8.05
N VAL A 41 -1.20 -2.13 7.87
CA VAL A 41 -1.21 -1.36 6.63
C VAL A 41 -0.28 -2.02 5.62
N CYS A 42 -0.80 -2.24 4.42
CA CYS A 42 -0.03 -2.60 3.24
C CYS A 42 0.14 -1.37 2.36
N LEU A 43 1.38 -1.01 2.06
CA LEU A 43 1.77 0.11 1.21
C LEU A 43 2.17 -0.44 -0.17
N LEU A 44 1.70 0.21 -1.23
CA LEU A 44 1.92 -0.21 -2.61
C LEU A 44 2.81 0.81 -3.34
N ALA A 45 4.07 0.42 -3.56
CA ALA A 45 5.05 1.23 -4.29
C ALA A 45 5.21 0.73 -5.73
N LYS A 46 5.22 1.64 -6.71
CA LYS A 46 5.41 1.26 -8.12
C LYS A 46 6.70 0.46 -8.26
N THR A 47 6.62 -0.67 -8.96
CA THR A 47 7.79 -1.48 -9.28
C THR A 47 7.92 -1.68 -10.78
N PHE A 48 9.16 -1.82 -11.22
CA PHE A 48 9.53 -2.22 -12.58
C PHE A 48 10.01 -3.68 -12.62
N ILE A 49 10.02 -4.35 -11.47
CA ILE A 49 10.36 -5.76 -11.38
C ILE A 49 9.23 -6.57 -12.03
N LYS A 50 9.61 -7.45 -12.95
CA LYS A 50 8.65 -8.35 -13.60
C LYS A 50 8.19 -9.42 -12.59
N PRO A 51 6.87 -9.65 -12.45
CA PRO A 51 6.37 -10.72 -11.61
C PRO A 51 6.79 -12.10 -12.16
N ASP A 52 7.14 -12.99 -11.25
CA ASP A 52 7.46 -14.39 -11.44
C ASP A 52 6.88 -15.24 -10.30
N ARG A 53 7.09 -16.56 -10.37
CA ARG A 53 6.53 -17.49 -9.37
C ARG A 53 6.97 -17.25 -7.92
N TYR A 54 8.06 -16.51 -7.70
CA TYR A 54 8.66 -16.29 -6.39
C TYR A 54 8.30 -14.93 -5.79
N ASN A 55 8.07 -13.90 -6.59
CA ASN A 55 7.76 -12.56 -6.08
C ASN A 55 6.27 -12.18 -6.22
N SER A 56 5.48 -12.92 -7.00
CA SER A 56 4.08 -12.57 -7.30
C SER A 56 3.17 -12.48 -6.05
N TYR A 57 3.51 -13.15 -4.95
CA TYR A 57 2.70 -13.13 -3.73
C TYR A 57 2.66 -11.74 -3.07
N GLY A 58 3.75 -10.98 -3.19
CA GLY A 58 3.87 -9.62 -2.67
C GLY A 58 3.55 -8.55 -3.70
N MET A 59 3.07 -8.92 -4.89
CA MET A 59 2.83 -7.96 -5.97
C MET A 59 1.35 -7.77 -6.24
N TYR A 60 0.98 -6.52 -6.47
CA TYR A 60 -0.39 -6.10 -6.73
C TYR A 60 -0.48 -5.29 -8.02
N GLN A 61 -1.56 -5.47 -8.75
CA GLN A 61 -1.87 -4.70 -9.95
C GLN A 61 -3.00 -3.71 -9.67
N VAL A 62 -2.75 -2.43 -9.97
CA VAL A 62 -3.79 -1.37 -9.98
C VAL A 62 -3.81 -0.78 -11.38
N GLY A 63 -4.91 -1.01 -12.12
CA GLY A 63 -4.98 -0.68 -13.54
C GLY A 63 -3.89 -1.42 -14.34
N ASN A 64 -3.06 -0.67 -15.08
CA ASN A 64 -1.97 -1.23 -15.89
C ASN A 64 -0.60 -1.23 -15.18
N GLN A 65 -0.55 -0.83 -13.90
CA GLN A 65 0.69 -0.69 -13.15
C GLN A 65 0.81 -1.77 -12.06
N ILE A 66 2.02 -2.31 -11.91
CA ILE A 66 2.38 -3.27 -10.86
C ILE A 66 3.05 -2.53 -9.70
N TYR A 67 2.72 -2.98 -8.50
CA TYR A 67 3.19 -2.45 -7.23
C TYR A 67 3.77 -3.58 -6.38
N ASP A 68 4.82 -3.25 -5.65
CA ASP A 68 5.40 -4.09 -4.60
C ASP A 68 4.77 -3.71 -3.26
N ALA A 69 4.47 -4.72 -2.44
CA ALA A 69 3.81 -4.57 -1.16
C ALA A 69 4.84 -4.47 -0.03
N THR A 70 4.72 -3.42 0.77
CA THR A 70 5.37 -3.34 2.08
C THR A 70 4.33 -3.38 3.18
N TRP A 71 4.48 -4.28 4.14
CA TRP A 71 3.63 -4.35 5.31
C TRP A 71 4.24 -3.58 6.47
N THR A 72 3.40 -2.81 7.17
CA THR A 72 3.78 -2.02 8.34
C THR A 72 2.72 -2.15 9.42
N ASN A 73 2.86 -1.35 10.48
CA ASN A 73 1.93 -1.25 11.60
C ASN A 73 0.50 -0.92 11.17
N GLY A 74 -0.44 -1.05 12.12
CA GLY A 74 -1.82 -0.61 11.91
C GLY A 74 -1.91 0.89 11.64
N TYR A 75 -2.93 1.32 10.89
CA TYR A 75 -3.02 2.70 10.42
C TYR A 75 -3.13 3.71 11.57
N GLU A 76 -3.87 3.37 12.64
CA GLU A 76 -3.96 4.21 13.84
C GLU A 76 -2.62 4.37 14.56
N GLU A 77 -1.77 3.34 14.56
CA GLU A 77 -0.42 3.44 15.14
C GLU A 77 0.46 4.39 14.32
N LEU A 78 0.41 4.28 12.98
CA LEU A 78 1.09 5.22 12.10
C LEU A 78 0.62 6.66 12.37
N ARG A 79 -0.70 6.85 12.48
CA ARG A 79 -1.28 8.16 12.82
C ARG A 79 -0.79 8.67 14.17
N SER A 80 -0.70 7.83 15.20
CA SER A 80 -0.19 8.25 16.52
C SER A 80 1.26 8.71 16.41
N MET A 81 2.13 7.85 15.84
CA MET A 81 3.56 8.12 15.70
C MET A 81 3.83 9.45 14.97
N TYR A 82 3.13 9.70 13.85
CA TYR A 82 3.38 10.87 13.01
C TYR A 82 2.57 12.12 13.41
N ASN A 83 1.52 12.00 14.23
CA ASN A 83 0.91 13.17 14.88
C ASN A 83 1.68 13.60 16.15
N GLU A 84 2.38 12.67 16.81
CA GLU A 84 3.21 12.95 17.98
C GLU A 84 4.60 13.48 17.62
N GLN A 85 5.07 13.28 16.39
CA GLN A 85 6.28 13.93 15.92
C GLN A 85 6.05 15.45 15.87
N PRO A 86 6.84 16.27 16.62
CA PRO A 86 6.79 17.71 16.47
C PRO A 86 7.13 18.04 15.02
N ARG A 87 6.39 18.98 14.42
CA ARG A 87 6.70 19.51 13.09
C ARG A 87 8.15 19.99 13.11
N LEU A 88 9.07 19.19 12.59
CA LEU A 88 10.40 19.67 12.29
C LEU A 88 10.24 20.62 11.10
N PHE A 89 10.60 21.86 11.38
CA PHE A 89 10.39 23.08 10.61
C PHE A 89 10.90 23.01 9.18
#